data_AF-A0A932TM71-F1
#
_entry.id   AF-A0A932TM71-F1
#
_cell.length_a   1.000
_cell.length_b   1.000
_cell.length_c   1.000
_cell.angle_alpha   90.00
_cell.angle_beta   90.00
_cell.angle_gamma   90.00
#
_symmetry.space_group_name_H-M   'P 1'
#
loop_
_entity.id
_entity.type
_entity.pdbx_description
1 polymer ?
#
loop_
_entity_poly.entity_id
_entity_poly.type
_entity_poly.pdbx_seq_one_letter_code
_entity_poly.pdbx_strand_id
1 'polypeptide(L)'
;CSSVGGPFNTYAVLQGVDRIVPVDVYAFGCPPRPENLFYALLKLQDKIDQMSLAKRPTEVRLDETMVENFRQQIMIAQTPHPV
;
A
#
# COMPACT_ATOMS: atom_id res chain seq x y z
N CYS A 1 9.94 0.16 -6.98
CA CYS A 1 9.82 1.37 -6.13
C CYS A 1 8.62 1.27 -5.18
N SER A 2 7.38 1.13 -5.68
CA SER A 2 6.17 1.16 -4.84
C SER A 2 6.08 0.03 -3.78
N SER A 3 6.59 -1.18 -4.06
CA SER A 3 6.49 -2.31 -3.11
C SER A 3 7.48 -2.26 -1.95
N VAL A 4 8.78 -2.07 -2.24
CA VAL A 4 9.87 -2.18 -1.25
C VAL A 4 10.90 -1.05 -1.38
N GLY A 5 10.55 0.10 -1.96
CA GLY A 5 11.52 1.16 -2.27
C GLY A 5 12.37 0.90 -3.52
N GLY A 6 12.56 -0.36 -3.92
CA GLY A 6 13.32 -0.74 -5.12
C GLY A 6 14.83 -0.58 -4.90
N PRO A 7 15.60 -0.08 -5.88
CA PRO A 7 17.05 0.15 -5.68
C PRO A 7 17.34 1.33 -4.73
N PHE A 8 16.31 2.06 -4.30
CA PHE A 8 16.45 3.26 -3.49
C PHE A 8 16.26 2.95 -2.01
N ASN A 9 17.35 2.56 -1.34
CA ASN A 9 17.43 2.45 0.11
C ASN A 9 18.03 3.75 0.70
N THR A 10 17.28 4.84 0.64
CA THR A 10 17.72 6.16 1.12
C THR A 10 16.69 6.74 2.09
N TYR A 11 17.14 7.67 2.95
CA TYR A 11 16.29 8.31 3.97
C TYR A 11 15.10 9.09 3.38
N ALA A 12 15.22 9.53 2.12
CA ALA A 12 14.21 10.32 1.43
C ALA A 12 13.11 9.45 0.79
N VAL A 13 13.23 8.12 0.79
CA VAL A 13 12.29 7.22 0.12
C VAL A 13 11.68 6.24 1.11
N LEU A 14 10.35 6.20 1.14
CA LEU A 14 9.61 5.26 1.96
C LEU A 14 9.67 3.85 1.35
N GLN A 15 10.01 2.88 2.19
CA GLN A 15 10.22 1.49 1.80
C GLN A 15 8.87 0.74 1.74
N GLY A 16 8.07 1.05 0.72
CA GLY A 16 6.82 0.37 0.39
C GLY A 16 5.55 1.16 0.72
N VAL A 17 4.70 1.37 -0.27
CA VAL A 17 3.46 2.16 -0.17
C VAL A 17 2.42 1.56 0.78
N ASP A 18 2.52 0.27 1.08
CA ASP A 18 1.64 -0.48 2.00
C ASP A 18 1.52 0.16 3.38
N ARG A 19 2.56 0.90 3.79
CA ARG A 19 2.60 1.57 5.09
C ARG A 19 1.69 2.80 5.16
N ILE A 20 1.30 3.35 4.01
CA ILE A 20 0.49 4.56 3.90
C ILE A 20 -0.92 4.21 3.45
N VAL A 21 -1.03 3.37 2.42
CA VAL A 21 -2.30 3.01 1.79
C VAL A 21 -2.34 1.48 1.66
N PRO A 22 -3.45 0.83 2.06
CA PRO A 22 -3.59 -0.61 1.87
C PRO A 22 -3.55 -0.95 0.37
N VAL A 23 -2.63 -1.83 -0.02
CA VAL A 23 -2.48 -2.24 -1.41
C VAL A 23 -3.26 -3.52 -1.69
N ASP A 24 -4.08 -3.50 -2.74
CA ASP A 24 -4.85 -4.66 -3.13
C ASP A 24 -4.06 -5.71 -3.90
N VAL A 25 -3.23 -5.27 -4.86
CA VAL A 25 -2.42 -6.10 -5.75
C VAL A 25 -1.13 -5.35 -6.10
N TYR A 26 0.00 -6.07 -6.10
CA TYR A 26 1.29 -5.55 -6.54
C TYR A 26 1.62 -5.99 -7.97
N ALA A 27 2.09 -5.05 -8.80
CA ALA A 27 2.70 -5.33 -10.09
C ALA A 27 4.24 -5.37 -9.95
N PHE A 28 4.85 -6.53 -10.23
CA PHE A 28 6.30 -6.73 -10.06
C PHE A 28 7.10 -6.33 -11.31
N GLY A 29 8.22 -5.65 -11.11
CA GLY A 29 9.19 -5.33 -12.17
C GLY A 29 9.77 -3.92 -12.04
N CYS A 30 10.79 -3.64 -12.85
CA CYS A 30 11.51 -2.37 -12.84
C CYS A 30 12.03 -2.01 -14.25
N PRO A 31 11.16 -1.57 -15.18
CA PRO A 31 9.70 -1.49 -15.11
C PRO A 31 9.03 -2.87 -15.34
N PRO A 32 7.77 -3.07 -14.92
CA PRO A 32 7.04 -4.32 -15.20
C PRO A 32 6.89 -4.52 -16.71
N ARG A 33 7.01 -5.77 -17.15
CA ARG A 33 6.66 -6.14 -18.53
C ARG A 33 5.16 -5.98 -18.75
N PRO A 34 4.71 -5.64 -19.98
CA PRO A 34 3.30 -5.40 -20.26
C PRO A 34 2.43 -6.60 -19.88
N GLU A 35 2.90 -7.83 -20.10
CA GLU A 35 2.15 -9.04 -19.75
C GLU A 35 1.91 -9.13 -18.23
N ASN A 36 2.90 -8.71 -17.42
CA ASN A 36 2.76 -8.72 -15.97
C ASN A 36 1.81 -7.63 -15.46
N LEU A 37 1.77 -6.48 -16.15
CA LEU A 37 0.81 -5.43 -15.85
C LEU A 37 -0.63 -5.91 -16.13
N PHE A 38 -0.86 -6.53 -17.28
CA PHE A 38 -2.17 -7.12 -17.59
C PHE A 38 -2.55 -8.24 -16.63
N TYR A 39 -1.60 -9.09 -16.24
CA TYR A 39 -1.85 -10.12 -15.22
C TYR A 39 -2.27 -9.52 -13.87
N ALA A 40 -1.60 -8.46 -13.41
CA ALA A 40 -2.00 -7.77 -12.18
C ALA A 40 -3.40 -7.15 -12.27
N LEU A 41 -3.77 -6.60 -13.44
CA LEU A 41 -5.11 -6.06 -13.70
C LEU A 41 -6.18 -7.15 -13.68
N LEU A 42 -5.93 -8.30 -14.31
CA LEU A 42 -6.84 -9.45 -14.30
C LEU A 42 -7.03 -9.98 -12.88
N LYS A 43 -5.94 -10.11 -12.12
CA LYS A 43 -6.00 -10.52 -10.71
C LYS A 43 -6.80 -9.55 -9.84
N LEU A 44 -6.77 -8.25 -10.15
CA LEU A 44 -7.59 -7.26 -9.47
C LEU A 44 -9.08 -7.45 -9.81
N GLN A 45 -9.40 -7.73 -11.08
CA GLN A 45 -10.78 -8.05 -11.50
C GLN A 45 -11.29 -9.31 -10.78
N ASP A 46 -10.51 -10.40 -10.76
CA ASP A 46 -10.86 -11.62 -10.04
C ASP A 46 -11.12 -11.37 -8.54
N LYS A 47 -10.32 -10.48 -7.93
CA LYS A 47 -10.48 -10.09 -6.52
C LYS A 47 -11.79 -9.34 -6.29
N ILE A 48 -12.20 -8.49 -7.23
CA ILE A 48 -13.46 -7.73 -7.19
C ILE A 48 -14.66 -8.67 -7.37
N ASP A 49 -14.59 -9.61 -8.31
CA ASP A 49 -15.67 -10.56 -8.59
C ASP A 49 -15.95 -11.49 -7.40
N GLN A 50 -14.94 -11.77 -6.57
CA GLN A 50 -15.09 -12.52 -5.33
C GLN A 50 -15.68 -11.70 -4.17
N MET A 51 -15.79 -10.38 -4.29
CA MET A 51 -16.36 -9.54 -3.22
C MET A 51 -17.90 -9.65 -3.21
N SER A 52 -18.47 -9.83 -2.02
CA SER A 52 -19.93 -9.82 -1.86
C SER A 52 -20.44 -8.41 -1.57
N LEU A 53 -21.55 -8.01 -2.21
CA LEU A 53 -22.20 -6.69 -2.03
C LEU A 53 -22.57 -6.37 -0.57
N ALA A 54 -22.71 -7.40 0.28
CA ALA A 54 -22.99 -7.26 1.69
C ALA A 54 -21.86 -6.55 2.45
N LYS A 55 -20.62 -6.60 1.93
CA LYS A 55 -19.46 -5.87 2.42
C LYS A 55 -19.25 -4.70 1.47
N ARG A 56 -19.63 -3.48 1.86
CA ARG A 56 -19.56 -2.30 0.98
C ARG A 56 -18.15 -2.20 0.37
N PRO A 57 -17.98 -2.30 -0.96
CA PRO A 57 -16.65 -2.38 -1.58
C PRO A 57 -15.82 -1.09 -1.43
N THR A 58 -16.47 0.02 -1.08
CA THR A 58 -15.87 1.36 -0.91
C THR A 58 -15.51 1.71 0.54
N GLU A 59 -15.79 0.84 1.51
CA GLU A 59 -15.27 1.06 2.86
C GLU A 59 -13.78 0.73 2.84
N VAL A 60 -12.95 1.78 2.96
CA VAL A 60 -11.51 1.63 3.06
C VAL A 60 -11.25 0.59 4.14
N ARG A 61 -10.62 -0.54 3.78
CA ARG A 61 -10.25 -1.63 4.71
C ARG A 61 -9.12 -1.18 5.64
N LEU A 62 -9.27 -0.02 6.26
CA LEU A 62 -8.44 0.37 7.38
C LEU A 62 -8.98 -0.41 8.57
N ASP A 63 -8.31 -1.50 8.91
CA ASP A 63 -8.38 -1.99 10.29
C ASP A 63 -8.03 -0.79 11.19
N GLU A 64 -8.79 -0.58 12.26
CA GLU A 64 -8.66 0.58 13.16
C GLU A 64 -7.22 0.75 13.65
N THR A 65 -6.53 -0.37 13.83
CA THR A 65 -5.10 -0.49 14.16
C THR A 65 -4.17 0.13 13.11
N MET A 66 -4.50 0.06 11.82
CA MET A 66 -3.73 0.68 10.73
C MET A 66 -3.87 2.21 10.75
N VAL A 67 -5.05 2.73 11.09
CA VAL A 67 -5.25 4.19 11.26
C VAL A 67 -4.50 4.71 12.48
N GLU A 68 -4.50 3.96 13.58
CA GLU A 68 -3.74 4.29 14.79
C GLU A 68 -2.23 4.29 14.54
N ASN A 69 -1.72 3.26 13.87
CA ASN A 69 -0.31 3.19 13.46
C ASN A 69 0.08 4.35 12.54
N PHE A 70 -0.80 4.72 11.60
CA PHE A 70 -0.61 5.87 10.70
C PHE A 70 -0.56 7.19 11.49
N ARG A 71 -1.49 7.40 12.44
CA ARG A 71 -1.48 8.56 13.34
C ARG A 71 -0.20 8.62 14.17
N GLN A 72 0.27 7.49 14.69
CA GLN A 72 1.52 7.43 15.44
C GLN A 72 2.72 7.76 14.56
N GLN A 73 2.84 7.19 13.36
CA GLN A 73 3.96 7.43 12.46
C GLN A 73 4.02 8.88 11.95
N ILE A 74 2.88 9.54 11.74
CA ILE A 74 2.84 10.95 11.34
C ILE A 74 3.14 11.89 12.52
N MET A 75 2.73 11.53 13.74
CA MET A 75 3.07 12.29 14.95
C MET A 75 4.53 12.12 15.38
N ILE A 76 5.21 11.03 15.00
CA ILE A 76 6.65 10.80 15.28
C ILE A 76 7.56 11.65 14.35
N ALA A 77 7.04 12.18 13.24
CA ALA A 77 7.76 13.16 12.42
C ALA A 77 7.73 14.59 12.99
N GLN A 78 6.94 14.84 14.04
CA GLN A 78 6.98 16.08 14.83
C GLN A 78 7.56 15.77 16.22
N THR A 79 8.89 15.64 16.28
CA THR A 79 9.75 15.65 17.49
C THR A 79 9.11 15.17 18.81
N PRO A 80 9.34 13.93 19.26
CA PRO A 80 9.10 13.59 20.66
C PRO A 80 10.30 14.09 21.49
N HIS A 81 10.10 15.27 22.05
CA HIS A 81 10.87 15.96 23.10
C HIS A 81 12.09 16.80 22.69
N PRO A 82 12.14 18.10 23.13
CA PRO A 82 13.38 18.83 23.20
C PRO A 82 14.22 18.23 24.33
N VAL A 83 15.47 17.92 24.01
CA VAL A 83 16.56 18.10 24.97
C VAL A 83 17.28 19.38 24.60
#